data_AF-A0A9W6J6M2-F1
#
_entry.id   AF-A0A9W6J6M2-F1
#
_cell.length_a   1.000
_cell.length_b   1.000
_cell.length_c   1.000
_cell.angle_alpha   90.00
_cell.angle_beta   90.00
_cell.angle_gamma   90.00
#
_symmetry.space_group_name_H-M   'P 1'
#
loop_
_entity.id
_entity.type
_entity.pdbx_description
1 polymer ?
#
loop_
_entity_poly.entity_id
_entity_poly.type
_entity_poly.pdbx_seq_one_letter_code
_entity_poly.pdbx_strand_id
1 'polypeptide(L)' 'MASSNGTVGECIAQGYGIRATCLACWHNRTLDMAILATRLGVDHGALHRDLVPKLRCSACGSKRIALTVLAPNVPTIERR' A
#
# COMPACT_ATOMS: atom_id res chain seq x y z
N MET A 1 -9.94 -0.94 23.18
CA MET A 1 -10.42 -0.65 21.82
C MET A 1 -9.42 -1.26 20.87
N ALA A 2 -9.79 -2.31 20.13
CA ALA A 2 -8.84 -3.11 19.35
C ALA A 2 -8.25 -2.26 18.22
N SER A 3 -6.95 -1.93 18.33
CA SER A 3 -6.12 -1.32 17.28
C SER A 3 -5.99 -2.31 16.12
N SER A 4 -7.06 -2.44 15.35
CA SER A 4 -7.08 -3.27 14.16
C SER A 4 -6.72 -2.33 13.03
N ASN A 5 -5.44 -2.25 12.68
CA ASN A 5 -4.92 -1.59 11.46
C ASN A 5 -5.47 -2.27 10.19
N GLY A 6 -6.77 -2.50 10.14
CA GLY A 6 -7.49 -3.29 9.19
C GLY A 6 -8.06 -2.43 8.08
N THR A 7 -8.14 -1.10 8.24
CA THR A 7 -8.72 -0.18 7.26
C THR A 7 -7.72 0.87 6.77
N VAL A 8 -7.92 1.32 5.52
CA VAL A 8 -7.08 2.35 4.88
C VAL A 8 -7.17 3.67 5.65
N GLY A 9 -8.34 4.02 6.18
CA GLY A 9 -8.55 5.23 6.99
C GLY A 9 -7.67 5.25 8.25
N GLU A 10 -7.52 4.12 8.93
CA GLU A 10 -6.70 4.04 10.15
C GLU A 10 -5.21 4.13 9.81
N CYS A 11 -4.76 3.52 8.70
CA CYS A 11 -3.40 3.70 8.18
C CYS A 11 -3.09 5.16 7.85
N ILE A 12 -4.04 5.91 7.28
CA ILE A 12 -3.87 7.34 6.99
C ILE A 12 -3.80 8.15 8.28
N ALA A 13 -4.73 7.90 9.22
CA ALA A 13 -4.77 8.62 10.50
C ALA A 13 -3.48 8.44 11.30
N GLN A 14 -2.86 7.27 11.19
CA GLN A 14 -1.58 6.93 11.84
C GLN A 14 -0.35 7.32 11.00
N GLY A 15 -0.53 7.75 9.74
CA GLY A 15 0.55 8.15 8.84
C GLY A 15 1.37 7.00 8.23
N TYR A 16 0.87 5.77 8.24
CA TYR A 16 1.54 4.64 7.58
C TYR A 16 1.57 4.80 6.06
N GLY A 17 2.65 4.35 5.43
CA GLY A 17 2.76 4.20 3.98
C GLY A 17 2.72 2.73 3.56
N ILE A 18 2.46 2.45 2.28
CA ILE A 18 2.57 1.09 1.73
C ILE A 18 3.41 1.16 0.47
N ARG A 19 4.43 0.31 0.37
CA ARG A 19 5.20 0.11 -0.85
C ARG A 19 4.74 -1.17 -1.52
N ALA A 20 4.32 -1.07 -2.77
CA ALA A 20 4.04 -2.22 -3.63
C ALA A 20 5.29 -2.59 -4.43
N THR A 21 5.77 -3.82 -4.28
CA THR A 21 6.87 -4.39 -5.05
C THR A 21 6.36 -5.53 -5.90
N CYS A 22 6.53 -5.45 -7.21
CA CYS A 22 6.20 -6.56 -8.10
C CYS A 22 7.28 -7.64 -8.01
N LEU A 23 6.90 -8.85 -7.63
CA LEU A 23 7.84 -9.99 -7.55
C LEU A 23 8.14 -10.61 -8.93
N ALA A 24 7.48 -10.17 -10.00
CA ALA A 24 7.74 -10.64 -11.36
C ALA A 24 8.81 -9.82 -12.08
N CYS A 25 8.73 -8.48 -11.98
CA CYS A 25 9.67 -7.57 -12.64
C CYS A 25 10.52 -6.74 -11.67
N TRP A 26 10.41 -6.99 -10.36
CA TRP A 26 11.07 -6.23 -9.28
C TRP A 26 10.76 -4.73 -9.23
N HIS A 27 9.81 -4.27 -10.04
CA HIS A 27 9.36 -2.89 -10.03
C HIS A 27 8.61 -2.58 -8.73
N ASN A 28 9.11 -1.63 -7.96
CA ASN A 28 8.45 -1.17 -6.74
C ASN A 28 7.98 0.27 -6.86
N ARG A 29 6.90 0.60 -6.14
CA ARG A 29 6.36 1.95 -6.07
C ARG A 29 5.70 2.16 -4.72
N THR A 30 5.95 3.31 -4.12
CA THR A 30 5.22 3.75 -2.94
C THR A 30 3.80 4.11 -3.37
N LEU A 31 2.82 3.48 -2.74
CA LEU A 31 1.42 3.79 -2.91
C LEU A 31 1.06 4.92 -1.95
N ASP A 32 0.43 5.95 -2.49
CA ASP A 32 -0.11 7.02 -1.68
C ASP A 32 -1.43 6.57 -1.03
N MET A 33 -1.48 6.63 0.30
CA MET A 33 -2.65 6.17 1.04
C MET A 33 -3.86 7.06 0.80
N ALA A 34 -3.69 8.38 0.60
CA ALA A 34 -4.81 9.28 0.34
C ALA A 34 -5.45 8.98 -1.02
N ILE A 35 -4.65 8.70 -2.04
CA ILE A 35 -5.14 8.24 -3.35
C ILE A 35 -5.82 6.87 -3.24
N LEU A 36 -5.26 5.94 -2.46
CA LEU A 36 -5.89 4.63 -2.23
C LEU A 36 -7.24 4.75 -1.50
N ALA A 37 -7.34 5.59 -0.47
CA ALA A 37 -8.61 5.87 0.21
C ALA A 37 -9.63 6.50 -0.74
N THR A 38 -9.18 7.41 -1.62
CA THR A 38 -10.07 8.04 -2.62
C THR A 38 -10.58 7.01 -3.63
N ARG A 39 -9.77 6.01 -3.99
CA ARG A 39 -10.12 5.01 -5.01
C ARG A 39 -10.85 3.78 -4.48
N LEU A 40 -10.48 3.28 -3.29
CA LEU A 40 -11.05 2.07 -2.69
C LEU A 40 -12.03 2.37 -1.54
N GLY A 41 -11.94 3.55 -0.94
CA GLY A 41 -12.70 3.93 0.26
C GLY A 41 -11.85 3.83 1.53
N VAL A 42 -12.09 4.74 2.47
CA VAL A 42 -11.43 4.75 3.80
C VAL A 42 -11.79 3.53 4.66
N ASP A 43 -12.98 2.95 4.42
CA ASP A 43 -13.46 1.74 5.08
C ASP A 43 -12.87 0.45 4.48
N HIS A 44 -12.11 0.56 3.38
CA HIS A 44 -11.57 -0.61 2.71
C HIS A 44 -10.46 -1.27 3.53
N GLY A 45 -10.39 -2.60 3.42
CA GLY A 45 -9.35 -3.40 4.07
C GLY A 45 -7.94 -2.94 3.67
N ALA A 46 -7.11 -2.52 4.62
CA ALA A 46 -5.69 -2.17 4.41
C ALA A 46 -4.76 -3.40 4.37
N LEU A 47 -5.32 -4.60 4.54
CA LEU A 47 -4.56 -5.84 4.64
C LEU A 47 -4.15 -6.36 3.26
N HIS A 48 -3.04 -7.11 3.23
CA HIS A 48 -2.45 -7.66 2.00
C HIS A 48 -3.48 -8.42 1.15
N ARG A 49 -4.31 -9.26 1.78
CA ARG A 49 -5.35 -10.06 1.10
C ARG A 49 -6.39 -9.22 0.35
N ASP A 50 -6.65 -7.99 0.81
CA ASP A 50 -7.70 -7.12 0.28
C ASP A 50 -7.13 -6.20 -0.82
N LEU A 51 -5.92 -5.68 -0.63
CA LEU A 51 -5.25 -4.82 -1.62
C LEU A 51 -4.64 -5.60 -2.81
N VAL A 52 -4.00 -6.74 -2.58
CA VAL A 52 -3.31 -7.48 -3.66
C VAL A 52 -4.21 -7.84 -4.84
N PRO A 53 -5.44 -8.35 -4.68
CA PRO A 53 -6.28 -8.66 -5.84
C PRO A 53 -6.69 -7.43 -6.66
N LYS A 54 -6.67 -6.22 -6.04
CA LYS A 54 -6.99 -4.94 -6.70
C LYS A 54 -5.76 -4.26 -7.31
N LEU A 55 -4.57 -4.64 -6.89
CA LEU A 55 -3.31 -4.07 -7.39
C LEU A 55 -2.75 -4.88 -8.55
N ARG A 56 -2.34 -4.17 -9.60
CA ARG A 56 -1.70 -4.75 -10.78
C ARG A 56 -0.45 -3.94 -11.11
N CYS A 57 0.64 -4.63 -11.43
CA CYS A 57 1.86 -3.94 -11.88
C CYS A 57 1.57 -3.19 -13.19
N SER A 58 1.84 -1.90 -13.24
CA SER A 58 1.64 -1.10 -14.46
C SER A 58 2.69 -1.41 -15.55
N ALA A 59 3.83 -1.99 -15.18
CA ALA A 59 4.90 -2.31 -16.12
C ALA A 59 4.71 -3.68 -16.79
N CYS A 60 4.42 -4.72 -16.01
CA CYS A 60 4.30 -6.10 -16.53
C CYS A 60 2.88 -6.67 -16.49
N GLY A 61 1.92 -5.99 -15.86
CA GLY A 61 0.55 -6.49 -15.71
C GLY A 61 0.39 -7.65 -14.73
N SER A 62 1.45 -8.06 -14.01
CA SER A 62 1.38 -9.15 -13.03
C SER A 62 0.61 -8.77 -11.77
N LYS A 63 -0.05 -9.76 -11.16
CA LYS A 63 -0.75 -9.64 -9.86
C LYS A 63 0.11 -10.09 -8.67
N ARG A 64 1.34 -10.57 -8.93
CA ARG A 64 2.31 -10.93 -7.88
C ARG A 64 2.94 -9.68 -7.28
N ILE A 65 2.18 -9.02 -6.42
CA ILE A 65 2.60 -7.80 -5.72
C ILE A 65 2.81 -8.13 -4.24
N ALA A 66 4.03 -7.90 -3.75
CA ALA A 66 4.34 -7.85 -2.34
C ALA A 66 4.03 -6.44 -1.81
N LEU A 67 3.34 -6.35 -0.68
CA LEU A 67 3.07 -5.10 0.00
C LEU A 67 3.95 -5.02 1.24
N THR A 68 4.72 -3.96 1.35
CA THR A 68 5.52 -3.64 2.53
C THR A 68 4.89 -2.44 3.21
N VAL A 69 4.48 -2.61 4.48
CA VAL A 69 4.03 -1.47 5.29
C VAL A 69 5.25 -0.66 5.70
N LEU A 70 5.20 0.64 5.43
CA LEU A 70 6.18 1.62 5.85
C LEU A 70 5.65 2.33 7.08
N ALA A 71 6.44 2.40 8.14
CA ALA A 71 6.08 3.16 9.33
C ALA A 71 5.92 4.65 9.00
N PRO A 72 5.05 5.39 9.72
CA PRO A 72 5.02 6.85 9.66
C PRO A 72 6.41 7.40 9.96
N ASN A 73 6.88 8.37 9.17
CA ASN A 73 8.22 8.96 9.26
C ASN A 73 9.39 8.06 8.81
N VAL A 74 9.18 7.16 7.85
CA VAL A 74 10.32 6.65 7.06
C VAL A 74 10.54 7.63 5.90
N PRO A 75 11.61 8.44 5.88
CA PRO A 75 11.95 9.19 4.68
C PRO A 75 12.15 8.16 3.57
N THR A 76 11.27 8.16 2.58
CA THR A 76 11.54 7.49 1.30
C THR A 76 12.81 8.15 0.77
N ILE A 77 13.95 7.51 1.03
CA ILE A 77 15.24 7.93 0.52
C ILE A 77 15.14 7.69 -0.99
N GLU A 78 14.57 8.66 -1.69
CA GLU A 78 14.67 8.78 -3.14
C GLU A 78 16.15 9.08 -3.39
N ARG A 79 16.96 8.02 -3.44
CA ARG A 79 18.38 8.12 -3.77
C ARG A 79 18.47 8.65 -5.19
N ARG A 80 18.63 9.98 -5.26
CA ARG A 80 18.87 10.79 -6.44
C ARG A 80 20.16 10.40 -7.14
#